data_AF-A0A2W6BCG4-F1
#
_entry.id   AF-A0A2W6BCG4-F1
#
_cell.length_a   1.000
_cell.length_b   1.000
_cell.length_c   1.000
_cell.angle_alpha   90.00
_cell.angle_beta   90.00
_cell.angle_gamma   90.00
#
_symmetry.space_group_name_H-M   'P 1'
#
loop_
_entity.id
_entity.type
_entity.pdbx_description
1 polymer ?
#
loop_
_entity_poly.entity_id
_entity_poly.type
_entity_poly.pdbx_seq_one_letter_code
_entity_poly.pdbx_strand_id
1 'polypeptide(L)'
;MPDEGAAEAGSGYQFRMATKRQTQTAKQNVKKAQSAAKSKRTLAHLPSGTRTALGKQGAAVAQRKRTGGSAPKTRAELYELAKRRELPGRSKMGRDQLARALGEK
;
A
#
# COMPACT_ATOMS: atom_id res chain seq x y z
N MET A 1 10.49 -46.27 -11.85
CA MET A 1 9.28 -45.42 -11.82
C MET A 1 9.41 -44.43 -10.68
N PRO A 2 9.89 -43.20 -10.93
CA PRO A 2 9.74 -42.09 -9.99
C PRO A 2 8.38 -41.41 -10.20
N ASP A 3 7.58 -41.35 -9.14
CA ASP A 3 6.25 -40.75 -9.06
C ASP A 3 6.32 -39.21 -9.05
N GLU A 4 5.30 -38.59 -9.64
CA GLU A 4 5.09 -37.18 -9.90
C GLU A 4 4.40 -36.47 -8.71
N GLY A 5 4.47 -35.14 -8.66
CA GLY A 5 3.57 -34.31 -7.83
C GLY A 5 4.30 -33.39 -6.86
N ALA A 6 4.74 -32.20 -7.27
CA ALA A 6 3.93 -30.99 -7.29
C ALA A 6 3.40 -30.53 -5.90
N ALA A 7 4.06 -29.50 -5.38
CA ALA A 7 3.46 -28.40 -4.62
C ALA A 7 2.86 -28.69 -3.22
N GLU A 8 3.71 -28.86 -2.22
CA GLU A 8 3.35 -28.51 -0.83
C GLU A 8 3.41 -26.99 -0.59
N ALA A 9 2.52 -26.24 -1.23
CA ALA A 9 2.33 -24.82 -0.95
C ALA A 9 0.88 -24.57 -0.53
N GLY A 10 0.49 -25.07 0.65
CA GLY A 10 -0.90 -24.89 1.05
C GLY A 10 -1.30 -25.43 2.42
N SER A 11 -0.72 -24.93 3.51
CA SER A 11 -1.42 -24.92 4.81
C SER A 11 -0.62 -24.10 5.83
N GLY A 12 -1.20 -23.00 6.34
CA GLY A 12 -0.62 -22.35 7.54
C GLY A 12 -0.87 -20.87 7.73
N TYR A 13 -1.36 -20.14 6.72
CA TYR A 13 -1.63 -18.71 6.86
C TYR A 13 -3.07 -18.44 7.31
N GLN A 14 -3.41 -18.93 8.50
CA GLN A 14 -4.53 -18.43 9.30
C GLN A 14 -4.23 -16.98 9.73
N PHE A 15 -4.36 -16.03 8.81
CA PHE A 15 -4.18 -14.62 9.10
C PHE A 15 -5.32 -14.14 9.99
N ARG A 16 -5.07 -14.15 11.30
CA ARG A 16 -5.88 -13.49 12.33
C ARG A 16 -6.19 -12.07 11.87
N MET A 17 -7.45 -11.78 11.57
CA MET A 17 -7.92 -10.42 11.33
C MET A 17 -7.52 -9.53 12.52
N ALA A 18 -7.08 -8.31 12.24
CA ALA A 18 -6.72 -7.36 13.29
C ALA A 18 -7.91 -7.12 14.22
N THR A 19 -7.68 -7.13 15.53
CA THR A 19 -8.76 -6.97 16.49
C THR A 19 -9.39 -5.57 16.41
N LYS A 20 -10.63 -5.42 16.89
CA LYS A 20 -11.33 -4.13 16.91
C LYS A 20 -10.51 -3.06 17.64
N ARG A 21 -9.86 -3.43 18.76
CA ARG A 21 -8.97 -2.55 19.53
C ARG A 21 -7.79 -2.09 18.70
N GLN A 22 -7.11 -2.99 18.00
CA GLN A 22 -5.98 -2.65 17.13
C GLN A 22 -6.40 -1.70 16.00
N THR A 23 -7.55 -1.95 15.38
CA THR A 23 -8.11 -1.06 14.34
C THR A 23 -8.43 0.32 14.89
N GLN A 24 -9.01 0.40 16.08
CA GLN A 24 -9.35 1.67 16.73
C GLN A 24 -8.09 2.49 17.06
N THR A 25 -7.06 1.86 17.63
CA THR A 25 -5.77 2.50 17.91
C THR A 25 -5.11 3.00 16.62
N ALA A 26 -5.12 2.22 15.54
CA ALA A 26 -4.59 2.65 14.26
C ALA A 26 -5.31 3.91 13.73
N LYS A 27 -6.64 3.94 13.80
CA LYS A 27 -7.44 5.13 13.42
C LYS A 27 -7.06 6.35 14.26
N GLN A 28 -6.90 6.19 15.57
CA GLN A 28 -6.50 7.30 16.45
C GLN A 28 -5.09 7.81 16.14
N ASN A 29 -4.14 6.92 15.88
CA ASN A 29 -2.77 7.29 15.51
C ASN A 29 -2.73 8.07 14.19
N VAL A 30 -3.51 7.66 13.19
CA VAL A 30 -3.66 8.41 11.93
C VAL A 30 -4.22 9.80 12.18
N LYS A 31 -5.26 9.94 13.01
CA LYS A 31 -5.83 11.25 13.36
C LYS A 31 -4.82 12.16 14.05
N LYS A 32 -4.04 11.63 15.00
CA LYS A 32 -2.96 12.37 15.69
C LYS A 32 -1.86 12.81 14.72
N ALA A 33 -1.47 11.95 13.78
CA ALA A 33 -0.49 12.31 12.76
C ALA A 33 -1.03 13.40 11.82
N GLN A 34 -2.31 13.31 11.42
CA GLN A 34 -2.97 14.32 10.60
C GLN A 34 -3.04 15.69 11.32
N SER A 35 -3.41 15.71 12.60
CA SER A 35 -3.47 16.96 13.36
C SER A 35 -2.08 17.59 13.51
N ALA A 36 -1.05 16.79 13.80
CA ALA A 36 0.33 17.24 13.87
C ALA A 36 0.80 17.80 12.52
N ALA A 37 0.53 17.11 11.40
CA ALA A 37 0.88 17.58 10.07
C ALA A 37 0.17 18.91 9.73
N LYS A 38 -1.12 19.04 10.05
CA LYS A 38 -1.91 20.27 9.86
C LYS A 38 -1.35 21.43 10.66
N SER A 39 -0.94 21.19 11.91
CA SER A 39 -0.34 22.21 12.77
C SER A 39 1.05 22.64 12.26
N LYS A 40 1.91 21.68 11.92
CA LYS A 40 3.32 21.95 11.56
C LYS A 40 3.49 22.51 10.15
N ARG A 41 2.59 22.20 9.21
CA ARG A 41 2.63 22.66 7.81
C ARG A 41 4.04 22.59 7.20
N THR A 42 4.77 21.50 7.42
CA THR A 42 6.21 21.40 7.12
C THR A 42 6.53 21.71 5.66
N LEU A 43 5.68 21.28 4.73
CA LEU A 43 5.83 21.58 3.29
C LEU A 43 5.82 23.08 2.96
N ALA A 44 5.10 23.89 3.75
CA ALA A 44 5.01 25.34 3.56
C ALA A 44 6.28 26.08 4.00
N HIS A 45 7.13 25.45 4.81
CA HIS A 45 8.40 26.00 5.27
C HIS A 45 9.60 25.55 4.42
N LEU A 46 9.39 24.63 3.46
CA LEU A 46 10.44 24.19 2.54
C LEU A 46 10.77 25.28 1.51
N PRO A 47 12.02 25.32 0.99
CA PRO A 47 12.39 26.16 -0.15
C PRO A 47 11.47 25.95 -1.36
N SER A 48 11.28 27.00 -2.17
CA SER A 48 10.38 26.99 -3.33
C SER A 48 10.71 25.87 -4.34
N GLY A 49 11.99 25.63 -4.60
CA GLY A 49 12.46 24.54 -5.48
C GLY A 49 12.02 23.16 -4.98
N THR A 50 12.30 22.85 -3.72
CA THR A 50 11.92 21.57 -3.09
C THR A 50 10.42 21.37 -3.07
N ARG A 51 9.66 22.41 -2.70
CA ARG A 51 8.19 22.36 -2.68
C ARG A 51 7.62 22.09 -4.07
N THR A 52 8.17 22.73 -5.10
CA THR A 52 7.74 22.57 -6.49
C THR A 52 8.07 21.17 -7.01
N ALA A 53 9.27 20.65 -6.72
CA ALA A 53 9.66 19.30 -7.09
C ALA A 53 8.73 18.24 -6.48
N LEU A 54 8.45 18.33 -5.18
CA LEU A 54 7.50 17.44 -4.49
C LEU A 54 6.08 17.56 -5.06
N GLY A 55 5.64 18.79 -5.40
CA GLY A 55 4.36 19.03 -6.05
C GLY A 55 4.23 18.36 -7.41
N LYS A 56 5.27 18.46 -8.26
CA LYS A 56 5.33 17.80 -9.58
C LYS A 56 5.26 16.27 -9.45
N GLN A 57 6.00 15.69 -8.50
CA GLN A 57 5.95 14.26 -8.23
C GLN A 57 4.55 13.80 -7.79
N GLY A 58 3.93 14.52 -6.84
CA GLY A 58 2.57 14.22 -6.40
C GLY A 58 1.55 14.33 -7.54
N ALA A 59 1.67 15.36 -8.38
CA ALA A 59 0.82 15.54 -9.54
C ALA A 59 0.97 14.39 -10.55
N ALA A 60 2.20 13.96 -10.85
CA ALA A 60 2.45 12.83 -11.75
C ALA A 60 1.77 11.54 -11.25
N VAL A 61 1.87 11.25 -9.95
CA VAL A 61 1.21 10.09 -9.34
C VAL A 61 -0.32 10.21 -9.42
N ALA A 62 -0.87 11.40 -9.14
CA ALA A 62 -2.32 11.63 -9.21
C ALA A 62 -2.86 11.52 -10.65
N GLN A 63 -2.12 12.05 -11.63
CA GLN A 63 -2.44 11.91 -13.06
C GLN A 63 -2.46 10.43 -13.45
N ARG A 64 -1.42 9.67 -13.11
CA ARG A 64 -1.32 8.24 -13.40
C ARG A 64 -2.49 7.44 -12.82
N LYS A 65 -2.89 7.76 -11.58
CA LYS A 65 -4.06 7.13 -10.94
C LYS A 65 -5.36 7.43 -11.73
N ARG A 66 -5.51 8.64 -12.27
CA ARG A 66 -6.70 9.06 -13.02
C ARG A 66 -6.76 8.43 -14.41
N THR A 67 -5.62 8.35 -15.10
CA THR A 67 -5.54 7.83 -16.47
C THR A 67 -5.43 6.31 -16.54
N GLY A 68 -5.39 5.61 -15.40
CA GLY A 68 -5.31 4.15 -15.35
C GLY A 68 -4.00 3.61 -15.91
N GLY A 69 -2.88 4.29 -15.66
CA GLY A 69 -1.57 3.96 -16.24
C GLY A 69 -1.24 2.47 -16.15
N SER A 70 -1.12 1.82 -17.32
CA SER A 70 -0.76 0.41 -17.47
C SER A 70 0.68 0.20 -16.99
N ALA A 71 0.81 -0.42 -15.81
CA ALA A 71 2.06 -0.83 -15.15
C ALA A 71 3.14 0.26 -14.89
N PRO A 72 4.05 0.03 -13.92
CA PRO A 72 3.84 -0.81 -12.74
C PRO A 72 2.85 -0.13 -11.76
N LYS A 73 1.82 -0.88 -11.33
CA LYS A 73 0.77 -0.38 -10.43
C LYS A 73 1.37 0.20 -9.14
N THR A 74 0.78 1.29 -8.64
CA THR A 74 1.20 1.88 -7.36
C THR A 74 0.91 0.92 -6.21
N ARG A 75 1.61 1.06 -5.07
CA ARG A 75 1.32 0.27 -3.86
C ARG A 75 -0.17 0.36 -3.48
N ALA A 76 -0.79 1.53 -3.64
CA ALA A 76 -2.20 1.73 -3.33
C ALA A 76 -3.12 0.96 -4.29
N GLU A 77 -2.84 1.01 -5.59
CA GLU A 77 -3.57 0.23 -6.61
C GLU A 77 -3.46 -1.27 -6.36
N LEU A 78 -2.25 -1.75 -6.03
CA LEU A 78 -2.02 -3.14 -5.66
C LEU A 78 -2.72 -3.51 -4.35
N TYR A 79 -2.75 -2.61 -3.37
CA TYR A 79 -3.47 -2.84 -2.11
C TYR A 79 -4.99 -2.98 -2.33
N GLU A 80 -5.59 -2.14 -3.18
CA GLU A 80 -7.01 -2.25 -3.51
C GLU A 80 -7.31 -3.52 -4.32
N LEU A 81 -6.42 -3.91 -5.25
CA LEU A 81 -6.55 -5.18 -5.96
C LEU A 81 -6.44 -6.37 -4.99
N ALA A 82 -5.48 -6.32 -4.07
CA ALA A 82 -5.30 -7.31 -3.00
C ALA A 82 -6.50 -7.35 -2.05
N LYS A 83 -7.13 -6.21 -1.76
CA LYS A 83 -8.37 -6.15 -0.97
C LYS A 83 -9.53 -6.81 -1.70
N ARG A 84 -9.70 -6.54 -3.01
CA ARG A 84 -10.75 -7.15 -3.83
C ARG A 84 -10.58 -8.67 -4.00
N ARG A 85 -9.34 -9.14 -4.09
CA ARG A 85 -8.99 -10.57 -4.15
C ARG A 85 -8.82 -11.21 -2.78
N GLU A 86 -9.20 -10.50 -1.71
CA GLU A 86 -9.13 -10.95 -0.32
C GLU A 86 -7.77 -11.51 0.12
N LEU A 87 -6.67 -11.00 -0.46
CA LEU A 87 -5.33 -11.47 -0.15
C LEU A 87 -5.02 -11.24 1.34
N PRO A 88 -4.67 -12.30 2.07
CA PRO A 88 -4.41 -12.20 3.48
C PRO A 88 -2.97 -11.68 3.70
N GLY A 89 -2.74 -10.95 4.79
CA GLY A 89 -1.45 -10.30 5.04
C GLY A 89 -1.13 -9.08 4.19
N ARG A 90 -2.01 -8.68 3.25
CA ARG A 90 -1.84 -7.50 2.36
C ARG A 90 -1.42 -6.21 3.07
N SER A 91 -1.85 -5.99 4.31
CA SER A 91 -1.51 -4.79 5.09
C SER A 91 -0.06 -4.76 5.60
N LYS A 92 0.60 -5.92 5.67
CA LYS A 92 2.03 -6.07 6.00
C LYS A 92 2.92 -6.08 4.75
N MET A 93 2.33 -6.27 3.57
CA MET A 93 3.06 -6.40 2.32
C MET A 93 3.45 -5.01 1.75
N GLY A 94 4.72 -4.87 1.38
CA GLY A 94 5.23 -3.76 0.59
C GLY A 94 4.76 -3.82 -0.86
N ARG A 95 5.07 -2.79 -1.67
CA ARG A 95 4.66 -2.72 -3.09
C ARG A 95 5.06 -3.98 -3.85
N ASP A 96 6.33 -4.37 -3.76
CA ASP A 96 6.87 -5.48 -4.55
C ASP A 96 6.36 -6.83 -4.06
N GLN A 97 6.09 -6.95 -2.75
CA GLN A 97 5.43 -8.12 -2.18
C GLN A 97 3.97 -8.24 -2.66
N LEU A 98 3.24 -7.11 -2.72
CA LEU A 98 1.88 -7.08 -3.27
C LEU A 98 1.88 -7.39 -4.77
N ALA A 99 2.82 -6.85 -5.55
CA ALA A 99 2.94 -7.11 -6.98
C ALA A 99 3.20 -8.59 -7.26
N ARG A 100 4.16 -9.20 -6.55
CA ARG A 100 4.46 -10.64 -6.62
C ARG A 100 3.27 -11.50 -6.24
N ALA A 101 2.58 -11.17 -5.14
CA ALA A 101 1.40 -11.92 -4.69
C ALA A 101 0.21 -11.79 -5.65
N LEU A 102 0.15 -10.72 -6.45
CA LEU A 102 -0.91 -10.47 -7.41
C LEU A 102 -0.58 -10.92 -8.85
N GLY A 103 0.66 -11.35 -9.10
CA GLY A 103 1.14 -11.71 -10.44
C GLY A 103 1.32 -10.52 -11.37
N GLU A 104 1.47 -9.31 -10.83
CA GLU A 104 1.64 -8.08 -11.61
C GLU A 104 3.14 -7.82 -11.81
N LYS A 105 3.58 -7.69 -13.07
CA LYS A 105 4.96 -7.34 -13.46
C LYS A 105 5.08 -5.84 -13.74
#